data_AF-A0A2N7B714-F1
#
_entry.id   AF-A0A2N7B714-F1
#
_cell.length_a   1.000
_cell.length_b   1.000
_cell.length_c   1.000
_cell.angle_alpha   90.00
_cell.angle_beta   90.00
_cell.angle_gamma   90.00
#
_symmetry.space_group_name_H-M   'P 1'
#
loop_
_entity.id
_entity.type
_entity.pdbx_description
1 polymer ?
#
loop_
_entity_poly.entity_id
_entity_poly.type
_entity_poly.pdbx_seq_one_letter_code
_entity_poly.pdbx_strand_id
1 'polypeptide(L)' 'MSRNKKHSFEFKLRCVKTVLAGKDSMSGVARQQGIDHSLVKRWCRSYERWGLEALRPKVGKRVFSAE' A
#
# COMPACT_ATOMS: atom_id res chain seq x y z
N MET A 1 15.45 14.31 9.12
CA MET A 1 13.99 14.16 8.87
C MET A 1 13.78 13.70 7.44
N SER A 2 13.09 12.58 7.18
CA SER A 2 12.69 12.22 5.82
C SER A 2 11.29 11.60 5.83
N ARG A 3 10.27 12.46 5.80
CA ARG A 3 8.86 12.08 5.66
C ARG A 3 8.51 11.95 4.18
N ASN A 4 9.19 11.08 3.46
CA ASN A 4 8.72 10.67 2.12
C ASN A 4 7.84 9.42 2.25
N LYS A 5 6.71 9.55 2.96
CA LYS A 5 5.65 8.54 3.04
C LYS A 5 4.44 9.08 2.29
N LYS A 6 4.52 9.16 0.95
CA LYS A 6 3.34 9.49 0.14
C LYS A 6 2.20 8.46 0.35
N HIS A 7 2.50 7.22 0.72
CA HIS A 7 1.50 6.24 1.20
C HIS A 7 2.07 5.31 2.28
N SER A 8 1.62 5.46 3.53
CA SER A 8 1.97 4.59 4.66
C SER A 8 1.45 3.16 4.49
N PHE A 9 2.08 2.19 5.15
CA PHE A 9 1.64 0.78 5.19
C PHE A 9 0.15 0.64 5.52
N GLU A 10 -0.28 1.29 6.60
CA GLU A 10 -1.67 1.29 7.06
C GLU A 10 -2.64 1.80 6.01
N PHE A 11 -2.26 2.83 5.26
CA PHE A 11 -3.10 3.36 4.19
C PHE A 11 -3.32 2.34 3.08
N LYS A 12 -2.24 1.70 2.62
CA LYS A 12 -2.31 0.61 1.62
C LYS A 12 -3.13 -0.56 2.13
N LEU A 13 -2.90 -0.95 3.38
CA LEU A 13 -3.59 -2.05 4.04
C LEU A 13 -5.08 -1.76 4.17
N ARG A 14 -5.45 -0.55 4.55
CA ARG A 14 -6.86 -0.13 4.63
C ARG A 14 -7.53 -0.24 3.27
N CYS A 15 -6.89 0.24 2.21
CA CYS A 15 -7.43 0.15 0.85
C CYS A 15 -7.67 -1.32 0.43
N VAL A 16 -6.65 -2.17 0.58
CA VAL A 16 -6.75 -3.59 0.21
C VAL A 16 -7.79 -4.32 1.06
N LYS A 17 -7.83 -4.07 2.38
CA LYS A 17 -8.84 -4.68 3.26
C LYS A 17 -10.26 -4.27 2.89
N THR A 18 -10.51 -3.01 2.51
CA THR A 18 -11.84 -2.57 2.06
C THR A 18 -12.29 -3.32 0.81
N VAL A 19 -11.37 -3.49 -0.16
CA VAL A 19 -11.63 -4.26 -1.39
C VAL A 19 -11.89 -5.73 -1.07
N LEU A 20 -11.03 -6.37 -0.27
CA LEU A 20 -11.16 -7.79 0.09
C LEU A 20 -12.37 -8.08 0.97
N ALA A 21 -12.79 -7.13 1.80
CA ALA A 21 -14.01 -7.22 2.59
C ALA A 21 -15.29 -7.06 1.74
N GLY A 22 -15.16 -6.81 0.42
CA GLY A 22 -16.29 -6.59 -0.47
C GLY A 22 -17.06 -5.29 -0.18
N LYS A 23 -16.49 -4.38 0.61
CA LYS A 23 -17.14 -3.10 0.95
C LYS A 23 -17.20 -2.14 -0.22
N ASP A 24 -16.19 -2.19 -1.10
CA ASP A 24 -16.09 -1.32 -2.25
C ASP A 24 -15.16 -1.94 -3.31
N SER A 25 -15.28 -1.50 -4.57
CA SER A 25 -14.45 -1.98 -5.67
C SER A 25 -13.08 -1.29 -5.69
N MET A 26 -12.09 -1.91 -6.33
CA MET A 26 -10.74 -1.32 -6.46
C MET A 26 -10.78 0.12 -6.98
N SER A 27 -11.62 0.39 -7.97
CA SER A 27 -11.83 1.70 -8.57
C SER A 27 -12.55 2.69 -7.64
N GLY A 28 -13.51 2.23 -6.85
CA GLY A 28 -14.26 3.09 -5.93
C GLY A 28 -13.44 3.44 -4.70
N VAL A 29 -12.70 2.48 -4.12
CA VAL A 29 -11.68 2.74 -3.09
C VAL A 29 -10.62 3.71 -3.61
N ALA A 30 -10.12 3.51 -4.83
CA ALA A 30 -9.16 4.41 -5.45
C ALA A 30 -9.69 5.84 -5.54
N ARG A 31 -10.93 6.01 -6.02
CA ARG A 31 -11.59 7.32 -6.12
C ARG A 31 -11.84 7.95 -4.76
N GLN A 32 -12.32 7.19 -3.77
CA GLN A 32 -12.56 7.68 -2.41
C GLN A 32 -11.26 8.15 -1.73
N GLN A 33 -10.16 7.45 -2.00
CA GLN A 33 -8.86 7.72 -1.38
C GLN A 33 -8.00 8.67 -2.23
N GLY A 34 -8.48 9.11 -3.41
CA GLY A 34 -7.74 9.99 -4.31
C GLY A 34 -6.47 9.37 -4.88
N ILE A 35 -6.44 8.06 -5.06
CA ILE A 35 -5.30 7.31 -5.60
C ILE A 35 -5.64 6.64 -6.92
N ASP A 36 -4.60 6.19 -7.63
CA ASP A 36 -4.78 5.48 -8.89
C ASP A 36 -5.26 4.04 -8.67
N HIS A 37 -6.22 3.59 -9.48
CA HIS A 37 -6.75 2.23 -9.39
C HIS A 37 -5.68 1.16 -9.66
N SER A 38 -4.64 1.50 -10.42
CA SER A 38 -3.51 0.62 -10.75
C SER A 38 -2.67 0.36 -9.52
N LEU A 39 -2.61 1.35 -8.62
CA LEU A 39 -1.93 1.25 -7.33
C LEU A 39 -2.66 0.25 -6.43
N VAL A 40 -3.98 0.38 -6.31
CA VAL A 40 -4.83 -0.55 -5.55
C VAL A 40 -4.74 -1.97 -6.11
N LYS A 41 -4.80 -2.12 -7.45
CA LYS A 41 -4.63 -3.39 -8.14
C LYS A 41 -3.28 -4.04 -7.83
N ARG A 42 -2.20 -3.24 -7.86
CA ARG A 42 -0.85 -3.72 -7.51
C ARG A 42 -0.76 -4.17 -6.06
N TRP A 43 -1.36 -3.42 -5.14
CA TRP A 43 -1.41 -3.78 -3.73
C TRP A 43 -2.20 -5.07 -3.49
N CYS A 44 -3.35 -5.23 -4.15
CA CYS A 44 -4.15 -6.45 -4.06
C CYS A 44 -3.39 -7.68 -4.58
N ARG A 45 -2.77 -7.58 -5.76
CA ARG A 45 -1.93 -8.65 -6.33
C ARG A 45 -0.74 -9.01 -5.43
N SER A 46 -0.07 -8.00 -4.89
CA SER A 46 1.03 -8.24 -3.95
C SER A 46 0.51 -8.94 -2.69
N TYR A 47 -0.63 -8.50 -2.15
CA TYR A 47 -1.25 -9.09 -0.97
C TYR A 47 -1.71 -10.53 -1.19
N GLU A 48 -2.22 -10.87 -2.37
CA GLU A 48 -2.60 -12.26 -2.69
C GLU A 48 -1.38 -13.19 -2.73
N ARG A 49 -0.23 -12.69 -3.20
CA ARG A 49 1.00 -13.48 -3.33
C ARG A 49 1.80 -13.61 -2.03
N TRP A 50 1.92 -12.51 -1.26
CA TRP A 50 2.80 -12.45 -0.08
C TRP A 50 2.08 -11.96 1.20
N GLY A 51 0.75 -11.83 1.16
CA GLY A 51 -0.04 -11.36 2.29
C GLY A 51 0.30 -9.91 2.71
N LEU A 52 0.26 -9.70 4.03
CA LEU A 52 0.56 -8.41 4.66
C LEU A 52 1.99 -7.92 4.38
N GLU A 53 2.94 -8.84 4.20
CA GLU A 53 4.35 -8.50 3.98
C GLU A 53 4.57 -7.80 2.65
N ALA A 54 3.73 -8.10 1.66
CA ALA A 54 3.76 -7.46 0.35
C ALA A 54 3.44 -5.96 0.39
N LEU A 55 2.64 -5.54 1.37
CA LEU A 55 2.24 -4.15 1.55
C LEU A 55 3.23 -3.38 2.42
N ARG A 56 4.03 -4.09 3.24
CA ARG A 56 5.04 -3.46 4.10
C ARG A 56 5.99 -2.65 3.23
N PRO A 57 6.29 -1.40 3.60
CA PRO A 57 7.36 -0.68 2.95
C PRO A 57 8.61 -1.55 3.12
N LYS A 58 9.21 -1.97 2.00
CA LYS A 58 10.57 -2.47 2.02
C LYS A 58 11.39 -1.31 2.55
N VAL A 59 11.64 -1.32 3.86
CA VAL A 59 12.74 -0.59 4.46
C VAL A 59 13.97 -1.18 3.81
N GLY A 60 14.32 -0.64 2.64
CA GLY A 60 15.66 -0.83 2.11
C GLY A 60 16.57 -0.45 3.26
N LYS A 61 17.48 -1.34 3.61
CA LYS A 61 18.63 -1.05 4.45
C LYS A 61 19.27 0.22 3.90
N ARG A 62 18.83 1.37 4.37
CA ARG A 62 19.62 2.58 4.32
C ARG A 62 20.20 2.67 5.73
N VAL A 63 21.12 1.73 5.98
CA VAL A 63 22.26 2.02 6.85
C VAL A 63 22.87 3.28 6.26
N PHE A 64 22.47 4.43 6.83
CA PHE A 64 23.26 5.64 6.78
C PHE A 64 24.49 5.33 7.65
N SER A 65 25.49 4.66 7.07
CA SER A 65 26.87 4.88 7.50
C SER A 65 27.28 6.19 6.83
N ALA A 66 27.09 7.28 7.55
CA ALA A 66 27.86 8.49 7.31
C ALA A 66 29.15 8.29 8.11
N GLU A 67 30.24 8.03 7.40
CA GLU A 67 31.60 8.30 7.89
C GLU A 67 31.92 9.77 7.59
#